data_AF-A0A934DU35-F1
#
_entry.id   AF-A0A934DU35-F1
#
_cell.length_a   1.000
_cell.length_b   1.000
_cell.length_c   1.000
_cell.angle_alpha   90.00
_cell.angle_beta   90.00
_cell.angle_gamma   90.00
#
_symmetry.space_group_name_H-M   'P 1'
#
loop_
_entity.id
_entity.type
_entity.pdbx_description
1 polymer ?
#
loop_
_entity_poly.entity_id
_entity_poly.type
_entity_poly.pdbx_seq_one_letter_code
_entity_poly.pdbx_strand_id
1 'polypeptide(L)'
;MSRVWCVACAVGPLCGCTYYDSALVGGVSPADSGIEADSTTGTCSRALPPEPPAVKDAAGSIELVLAVRTIDFHETTQFNTIGYDLDKTCTCLGEGNSCQPPANSTPQDQCDGPGGRDNRAAALIAASSMLGLSSATFDNDIADGEWSILVRVRGYNGLADDDQVSVAWLVPLNFMKPPVWDGTDAWGINGSCLNHDGTGKPDLESPLITDTLAYVTGGRLVASLKGGASLTLSTGMSIIINDAFLVAGLVQDGSKWSVQEGLLVGVWKTTDLLANLRYTTVGGQPLCATNGIYKNIKDSVCQKRDILASGGAPTAPCDAISLAFTFTAAPAKIALALDNPAGADPCPSDTDAAAYECD
;
A
#
# COMPACT_ATOMS: atom_id res chain seq x y z
N MET A 1 -60.33 -23.21 -21.33
CA MET A 1 -59.49 -22.66 -20.24
C MET A 1 -58.05 -23.09 -20.52
N SER A 2 -57.31 -22.24 -21.23
CA SER A 2 -56.00 -22.55 -21.80
C SER A 2 -54.90 -22.27 -20.76
N ARG A 3 -54.08 -23.26 -20.45
CA ARG A 3 -52.92 -23.13 -19.55
C ARG A 3 -51.70 -22.75 -20.38
N VAL A 4 -51.21 -21.53 -20.19
CA VAL A 4 -49.93 -21.05 -20.73
C VAL A 4 -48.82 -21.55 -19.82
N TRP A 5 -47.87 -22.29 -20.39
CA TRP A 5 -46.57 -22.56 -19.79
C TRP A 5 -45.64 -21.40 -20.14
N CYS A 6 -45.19 -20.63 -19.14
CA CYS A 6 -44.06 -19.73 -19.31
C CYS A 6 -42.77 -20.51 -19.07
N VAL A 7 -41.98 -20.66 -20.14
CA VAL A 7 -40.55 -20.98 -20.07
C VAL A 7 -39.83 -19.71 -19.63
N ALA A 8 -39.29 -19.68 -18.41
CA ALA A 8 -38.38 -18.63 -17.99
C ALA A 8 -36.96 -19.05 -18.36
N CYS A 9 -36.39 -18.37 -19.38
CA CYS A 9 -34.99 -18.46 -19.73
C CYS A 9 -34.10 -17.83 -18.65
N ALA A 10 -32.97 -18.49 -18.43
CA ALA A 10 -31.87 -18.07 -17.60
C ALA A 10 -31.33 -16.68 -17.98
N VAL A 11 -31.11 -15.84 -16.97
CA VAL A 11 -30.17 -14.72 -17.04
C VAL A 11 -29.26 -14.85 -15.83
N GLY A 12 -28.09 -15.45 -16.08
CA GLY A 12 -26.96 -15.49 -15.15
C GLY A 12 -26.24 -14.14 -15.07
N PRO A 13 -25.24 -14.03 -14.19
CA PRO A 13 -25.02 -12.87 -13.36
C PRO A 13 -24.19 -11.77 -14.02
N LEU A 14 -24.38 -10.58 -13.45
CA LEU A 14 -23.54 -9.39 -13.52
C LEU A 14 -22.07 -9.73 -13.80
N CYS A 15 -21.59 -9.33 -14.98
CA CYS A 15 -20.17 -9.08 -15.20
C CYS A 15 -19.77 -7.94 -14.26
N GLY A 16 -19.29 -8.29 -13.06
CA GLY A 16 -18.41 -7.40 -12.33
C GLY A 16 -17.15 -7.25 -13.16
N CYS A 17 -16.84 -6.05 -13.61
CA CYS A 17 -15.54 -5.73 -14.18
C CYS A 17 -14.50 -5.91 -13.07
N THR A 18 -13.97 -7.12 -12.92
CA THR A 18 -12.79 -7.35 -12.09
C THR A 18 -11.61 -6.72 -12.82
N TYR A 19 -11.04 -5.67 -12.24
CA TYR A 19 -9.80 -5.04 -12.68
C TYR A 19 -8.59 -5.95 -12.36
N TYR A 20 -8.68 -7.21 -12.78
CA TYR A 20 -7.51 -8.00 -13.15
C TYR A 20 -7.36 -7.74 -14.64
N ASP A 21 -6.86 -6.56 -14.99
CA ASP A 21 -6.46 -6.34 -16.37
C ASP A 21 -5.17 -7.15 -16.55
N SER A 22 -5.22 -8.15 -17.41
CA SER A 22 -4.02 -8.87 -17.84
C SER A 22 -3.02 -7.92 -18.53
N ALA A 23 -3.42 -6.69 -18.89
CA ALA A 23 -2.53 -5.61 -19.31
C ALA A 23 -1.81 -4.87 -18.16
N LEU A 24 -2.01 -5.25 -16.89
CA LEU A 24 -1.15 -4.85 -15.75
C LEU A 24 0.04 -5.80 -15.55
N VAL A 25 0.00 -6.98 -16.15
CA VAL A 25 1.09 -7.97 -16.12
C VAL A 25 1.62 -8.07 -17.55
N GLY A 26 2.62 -7.25 -17.81
CA GLY A 26 3.21 -7.11 -19.14
C GLY A 26 3.86 -8.42 -19.54
N GLY A 27 3.31 -9.07 -20.58
CA GLY A 27 3.91 -10.26 -21.19
C GLY A 27 5.30 -9.96 -21.77
N VAL A 28 6.33 -10.00 -20.93
CA VAL A 28 7.73 -10.00 -21.34
C VAL A 28 8.24 -11.42 -21.12
N SER A 29 8.60 -12.06 -22.23
CA SER A 29 9.23 -13.38 -22.23
C SER A 29 10.53 -13.35 -21.42
N PRO A 30 10.87 -14.40 -20.65
CA PRO A 30 12.11 -14.42 -19.88
C PRO A 30 13.30 -14.53 -20.84
N ALA A 31 14.02 -13.42 -21.04
CA ALA A 31 15.30 -13.39 -21.72
C ALA A 31 16.42 -13.18 -20.70
N ASP A 32 17.26 -14.21 -20.62
CA ASP A 32 18.46 -14.32 -19.81
C ASP A 32 19.62 -13.46 -20.38
N SER A 33 20.43 -12.94 -19.45
CA SER A 33 21.82 -12.46 -19.54
C SER A 33 22.28 -11.48 -20.65
N GLY A 34 22.52 -10.24 -20.19
CA GLY A 34 23.71 -9.44 -20.53
C GLY A 34 23.64 -8.56 -21.79
N ILE A 35 24.00 -7.27 -21.65
CA ILE A 35 25.00 -6.53 -22.44
C ILE A 35 24.82 -5.00 -22.31
N GLU A 36 25.98 -4.34 -22.14
CA GLU A 36 26.44 -2.99 -22.53
C GLU A 36 25.42 -1.88 -22.90
N ALA A 37 25.70 -0.69 -22.36
CA ALA A 37 25.03 0.56 -22.65
C ALA A 37 25.25 1.00 -24.12
N ASP A 38 24.20 0.92 -24.92
CA ASP A 38 24.08 1.66 -26.19
C ASP A 38 22.87 2.61 -26.13
N SER A 39 23.15 3.89 -26.31
CA SER A 39 22.21 5.01 -26.17
C SER A 39 21.45 5.25 -27.48
N THR A 40 20.70 4.27 -27.94
CA THR A 40 19.80 4.39 -29.10
C THR A 40 18.35 4.25 -28.65
N THR A 41 17.64 5.38 -28.52
CA THR A 41 16.16 5.46 -28.33
C THR A 41 15.58 4.35 -27.46
N GLY A 42 16.20 4.16 -26.29
CA GLY A 42 15.98 3.00 -25.43
C GLY A 42 14.58 3.04 -24.83
N THR A 43 13.75 2.08 -25.21
CA THR A 43 12.50 1.79 -24.51
C THR A 43 12.82 1.56 -23.03
N CYS A 44 12.17 2.30 -22.15
CA CYS A 44 12.32 2.13 -20.72
C CYS A 44 11.99 0.69 -20.32
N SER A 45 12.93 0.00 -19.65
CA SER A 45 12.70 -1.33 -19.09
C SER A 45 11.89 -1.21 -17.81
N ARG A 46 10.56 -1.17 -17.95
CA ARG A 46 9.63 -0.95 -16.84
C ARG A 46 9.85 -1.93 -15.68
N ALA A 47 9.86 -1.38 -14.47
CA ALA A 47 9.87 -2.14 -13.24
C ALA A 47 8.45 -2.60 -12.94
N LEU A 48 8.14 -3.86 -13.24
CA LEU A 48 6.84 -4.46 -13.01
C LEU A 48 6.91 -5.51 -11.88
N PRO A 49 5.80 -5.77 -11.19
CA PRO A 49 5.73 -6.89 -10.28
C PRO A 49 5.92 -8.23 -10.99
N PRO A 50 6.33 -9.29 -10.29
CA PRO A 50 6.44 -10.63 -10.86
C PRO A 50 5.12 -11.07 -11.49
N GLU A 51 5.20 -11.88 -12.55
CA GLU A 51 4.02 -12.47 -13.20
C GLU A 51 3.44 -13.63 -12.36
N PRO A 52 2.12 -13.90 -12.42
CA PRO A 52 1.51 -15.09 -11.85
C PRO A 52 2.20 -16.38 -12.30
N PRO A 53 2.26 -17.41 -11.45
CA PRO A 53 2.92 -18.65 -11.81
C PRO A 53 2.13 -19.40 -12.89
N ALA A 54 2.83 -20.26 -13.64
CA ALA A 54 2.23 -21.10 -14.67
C ALA A 54 1.39 -22.25 -14.08
N VAL A 55 1.61 -22.62 -12.82
CA VAL A 55 0.80 -23.63 -12.12
C VAL A 55 -0.67 -23.22 -12.10
N LYS A 56 -1.55 -24.21 -12.02
CA LYS A 56 -3.00 -24.02 -11.91
C LYS A 56 -3.57 -24.94 -10.83
N ASP A 57 -4.56 -24.43 -10.11
CA ASP A 57 -5.31 -25.15 -9.08
C ASP A 57 -4.40 -25.73 -7.98
N ALA A 58 -3.37 -24.99 -7.57
CA ALA A 58 -2.32 -25.44 -6.65
C ALA A 58 -2.80 -25.62 -5.19
N ALA A 59 -4.01 -25.14 -4.90
CA ALA A 59 -4.84 -25.30 -3.69
C ALA A 59 -4.11 -25.75 -2.40
N GLY A 60 -4.08 -24.87 -1.40
CA GLY A 60 -3.50 -25.15 -0.10
C GLY A 60 -4.46 -24.95 1.09
N SER A 61 -3.94 -25.27 2.28
CA SER A 61 -4.67 -25.12 3.54
C SER A 61 -3.85 -24.38 4.61
N ILE A 62 -2.68 -23.84 4.26
CA ILE A 62 -1.84 -23.11 5.19
C ILE A 62 -2.40 -21.70 5.36
N GLU A 63 -2.48 -21.28 6.62
CA GLU A 63 -2.76 -19.90 7.00
C GLU A 63 -1.51 -19.30 7.64
N LEU A 64 -1.11 -18.14 7.13
CA LEU A 64 -0.01 -17.34 7.66
C LEU A 64 -0.59 -16.05 8.24
N VAL A 65 -0.10 -15.66 9.41
CA VAL A 65 -0.31 -14.32 9.97
C VAL A 65 1.07 -13.73 10.20
N LEU A 66 1.37 -12.65 9.50
CA LEU A 66 2.68 -12.03 9.47
C LEU A 66 2.54 -10.58 9.96
N ALA A 67 3.21 -10.23 11.05
CA ALA A 67 3.25 -8.87 11.57
C ALA A 67 4.49 -8.15 11.03
N VAL A 68 4.31 -6.98 10.44
CA VAL A 68 5.40 -6.13 9.97
C VAL A 68 6.27 -5.74 11.15
N ARG A 69 7.59 -5.93 10.99
CA ARG A 69 8.60 -5.76 12.03
C ARG A 69 9.52 -4.57 11.79
N THR A 70 9.85 -4.31 10.53
CA THR A 70 10.63 -3.14 10.12
C THR A 70 10.10 -2.60 8.81
N ILE A 71 10.30 -1.32 8.56
CA ILE A 71 10.04 -0.65 7.29
C ILE A 71 11.21 0.25 6.91
N ASP A 72 11.47 0.39 5.62
CA ASP A 72 12.46 1.32 5.10
C ASP A 72 11.92 2.00 3.84
N PHE A 73 11.66 3.31 3.93
CA PHE A 73 11.28 4.15 2.80
C PHE A 73 12.48 4.50 1.91
N HIS A 74 13.69 4.10 2.30
CA HIS A 74 14.95 4.43 1.65
C HIS A 74 15.17 5.95 1.56
N GLU A 75 14.61 6.72 2.51
CA GLU A 75 14.60 8.18 2.47
C GLU A 75 16.00 8.81 2.59
N THR A 76 16.98 8.05 3.08
CA THR A 76 18.38 8.48 3.20
C THR A 76 19.28 7.97 2.07
N THR A 77 18.84 6.97 1.30
CA THR A 77 19.68 6.29 0.29
C THR A 77 18.87 5.91 -0.94
N GLN A 78 19.24 6.39 -2.12
CA GLN A 78 18.73 5.91 -3.43
C GLN A 78 17.21 5.59 -3.46
N PHE A 79 16.36 6.46 -2.88
CA PHE A 79 14.92 6.19 -2.77
C PHE A 79 14.23 5.88 -4.10
N ASN A 80 14.80 6.36 -5.21
CA ASN A 80 14.33 6.12 -6.56
C ASN A 80 14.73 4.75 -7.14
N THR A 81 15.30 3.84 -6.34
CA THR A 81 15.69 2.49 -6.82
C THR A 81 14.74 1.38 -6.36
N ILE A 82 13.86 1.68 -5.41
CA ILE A 82 12.79 0.80 -4.97
C ILE A 82 11.46 1.23 -5.59
N GLY A 83 10.46 0.36 -5.54
CA GLY A 83 9.13 0.64 -6.10
C GLY A 83 8.88 -0.02 -7.44
N TYR A 84 7.79 0.33 -8.09
CA TYR A 84 7.42 -0.15 -9.43
C TYR A 84 6.97 1.04 -10.28
N ASP A 85 6.79 0.79 -11.57
CA ASP A 85 6.13 1.72 -12.49
C ASP A 85 4.62 1.64 -12.30
N LEU A 86 4.09 2.57 -11.49
CA LEU A 86 2.69 2.64 -11.05
C LEU A 86 1.80 3.30 -12.10
N ASP A 87 2.33 4.25 -12.87
CA ASP A 87 1.58 4.98 -13.90
C ASP A 87 1.86 4.53 -15.34
N LYS A 88 2.74 3.54 -15.51
CA LYS A 88 3.17 2.94 -16.78
C LYS A 88 3.94 3.89 -17.69
N THR A 89 4.43 5.00 -17.18
CA THR A 89 5.07 6.08 -17.95
C THR A 89 6.44 6.37 -17.37
N CYS A 90 7.50 6.13 -18.13
CA CYS A 90 8.83 6.44 -17.67
C CYS A 90 9.19 7.92 -17.87
N THR A 91 8.78 8.74 -16.91
CA THR A 91 9.02 10.18 -16.84
C THR A 91 10.52 10.49 -16.79
N CYS A 92 10.94 11.43 -17.65
CA CYS A 92 12.35 11.76 -17.96
C CYS A 92 13.18 10.66 -18.66
N LEU A 93 12.60 9.52 -19.01
CA LEU A 93 13.26 8.43 -19.74
C LEU A 93 12.75 8.28 -21.18
N GLY A 94 12.15 9.34 -21.72
CA GLY A 94 11.73 9.43 -23.13
C GLY A 94 10.23 9.26 -23.39
N GLU A 95 9.42 8.99 -22.36
CA GLU A 95 7.97 8.76 -22.52
C GLU A 95 7.09 9.99 -22.20
N GLY A 96 7.68 11.07 -21.67
CA GLY A 96 6.95 12.26 -21.22
C GLY A 96 6.43 12.12 -19.79
N ASN A 97 5.56 13.01 -19.33
CA ASN A 97 4.97 12.94 -17.99
C ASN A 97 3.63 12.20 -18.04
N SER A 98 3.30 11.45 -16.99
CA SER A 98 1.99 10.81 -16.81
C SER A 98 0.86 11.78 -16.42
N CYS A 99 1.23 12.93 -15.82
CA CYS A 99 0.33 14.03 -15.46
C CYS A 99 1.02 15.39 -15.54
N GLN A 100 0.24 16.46 -15.40
CA GLN A 100 0.75 17.82 -15.36
C GLN A 100 1.37 18.10 -13.98
N PRO A 101 2.69 18.35 -13.89
CA PRO A 101 3.35 18.55 -12.62
C PRO A 101 2.98 19.91 -12.01
N PRO A 102 3.15 20.07 -10.68
CA PRO A 102 2.95 21.37 -10.01
C PRO A 102 3.80 22.47 -10.64
N ALA A 103 3.23 23.67 -10.81
CA ALA A 103 3.89 24.80 -11.48
C ALA A 103 5.20 25.26 -10.81
N ASN A 104 5.38 24.94 -9.54
CA ASN A 104 6.55 25.27 -8.72
C ASN A 104 7.49 24.08 -8.48
N SER A 105 7.26 22.93 -9.12
CA SER A 105 8.17 21.78 -9.09
C SER A 105 9.32 21.96 -10.08
N THR A 106 10.49 21.39 -9.79
CA THR A 106 11.59 21.32 -10.76
C THR A 106 11.40 20.09 -11.67
N PRO A 107 11.94 20.07 -12.90
CA PRO A 107 11.89 18.88 -13.76
C PRO A 107 12.45 17.63 -13.07
N GLN A 108 13.48 17.78 -12.23
CA GLN A 108 14.08 16.67 -11.51
C GLN A 108 13.18 16.11 -10.41
N ASP A 109 12.22 16.89 -9.89
CA ASP A 109 11.25 16.44 -8.89
C ASP A 109 10.21 15.50 -9.48
N GLN A 110 10.12 15.44 -10.82
CA GLN A 110 9.11 14.68 -11.56
C GLN A 110 9.70 13.47 -12.31
N CYS A 111 11.02 13.30 -12.30
CA CYS A 111 11.65 12.18 -12.99
C CYS A 111 11.51 10.88 -12.22
N ASP A 112 11.31 9.77 -12.92
CA ASP A 112 11.22 8.48 -12.27
C ASP A 112 12.60 7.92 -11.94
N GLY A 113 12.57 6.87 -11.11
CA GLY A 113 13.70 5.98 -10.94
C GLY A 113 14.01 5.14 -12.18
N PRO A 114 15.14 4.42 -12.18
CA PRO A 114 15.46 3.44 -13.22
C PRO A 114 14.31 2.43 -13.43
N GLY A 115 13.86 2.31 -14.68
CA GLY A 115 12.73 1.47 -15.04
C GLY A 115 11.36 2.08 -14.74
N GLY A 116 11.25 3.41 -14.64
CA GLY A 116 9.97 4.08 -14.38
C GLY A 116 9.51 3.92 -12.93
N ARG A 117 10.42 3.74 -11.97
CA ARG A 117 10.02 3.49 -10.57
C ARG A 117 9.51 4.76 -9.91
N ASP A 118 8.33 4.66 -9.34
CA ASP A 118 7.67 5.75 -8.63
C ASP A 118 7.85 5.62 -7.12
N ASN A 119 8.51 6.60 -6.49
CA ASN A 119 8.66 6.66 -5.03
C ASN A 119 8.98 8.08 -4.52
N ARG A 120 8.10 9.05 -4.79
CA ARG A 120 8.34 10.44 -4.36
C ARG A 120 8.06 10.70 -2.89
N ALA A 121 7.27 9.86 -2.23
CA ALA A 121 6.99 9.96 -0.81
C ALA A 121 8.26 9.85 0.04
N ALA A 122 9.27 9.08 -0.36
CA ALA A 122 10.54 9.02 0.36
C ALA A 122 11.25 10.38 0.48
N ALA A 123 11.21 11.20 -0.57
CA ALA A 123 11.76 12.56 -0.53
C ALA A 123 10.94 13.50 0.37
N LEU A 124 9.62 13.26 0.50
CA LEU A 124 8.79 13.96 1.48
C LEU A 124 9.14 13.55 2.91
N ILE A 125 9.27 12.25 3.17
CA ILE A 125 9.63 11.69 4.48
C ILE A 125 11.00 12.21 4.94
N ALA A 126 12.00 12.21 4.06
CA ALA A 126 13.31 12.79 4.35
C ALA A 126 13.22 14.25 4.83
N ALA A 127 12.41 15.07 4.14
CA ALA A 127 12.20 16.47 4.48
C ALA A 127 11.35 16.68 5.75
N SER A 128 10.58 15.67 6.17
CA SER A 128 9.68 15.71 7.33
C SER A 128 10.21 14.99 8.56
N SER A 129 11.48 14.57 8.56
CA SER A 129 12.14 13.90 9.71
C SER A 129 12.03 14.67 11.03
N MET A 130 12.03 16.01 11.00
CA MET A 130 11.82 16.85 12.18
C MET A 130 10.44 16.70 12.85
N LEU A 131 9.46 16.12 12.14
CA LEU A 131 8.12 15.81 12.64
C LEU A 131 8.01 14.38 13.16
N GLY A 132 9.13 13.65 13.24
CA GLY A 132 9.15 12.23 13.60
C GLY A 132 8.74 11.30 12.46
N LEU A 133 8.72 11.77 11.21
CA LEU A 133 8.47 10.93 10.05
C LEU A 133 9.81 10.42 9.49
N SER A 134 10.21 9.22 9.87
CA SER A 134 11.40 8.54 9.34
C SER A 134 11.28 7.03 9.53
N SER A 135 11.96 6.26 8.69
CA SER A 135 12.05 4.80 8.81
C SER A 135 12.58 4.40 10.19
N ALA A 136 13.59 5.12 10.70
CA ALA A 136 14.12 4.87 12.03
C ALA A 136 13.11 5.11 13.16
N THR A 137 12.30 6.18 13.08
CA THR A 137 11.24 6.43 14.07
C THR A 137 10.17 5.34 14.01
N PHE A 138 9.75 5.00 12.80
CA PHE A 138 8.75 3.96 12.57
C PHE A 138 9.20 2.59 13.06
N ASP A 139 10.45 2.20 12.81
CA ASP A 139 11.03 0.96 13.30
C ASP A 139 11.09 0.91 14.84
N ASN A 140 11.45 2.02 15.48
CA ASN A 140 11.44 2.09 16.95
C ASN A 140 10.03 1.92 17.50
N ASP A 141 9.04 2.59 16.90
CA ASP A 141 7.64 2.47 17.31
C ASP A 141 7.09 1.04 17.11
N ILE A 142 7.46 0.37 16.02
CA ILE A 142 7.12 -1.06 15.80
C ILE A 142 7.80 -1.93 16.86
N ALA A 143 9.07 -1.68 17.17
CA ALA A 143 9.82 -2.42 18.18
C ALA A 143 9.23 -2.26 19.59
N ASP A 144 8.69 -1.09 19.90
CA ASP A 144 7.99 -0.80 21.17
C ASP A 144 6.54 -1.32 21.18
N GLY A 145 6.04 -1.79 20.05
CA GLY A 145 4.70 -2.36 19.89
C GLY A 145 3.60 -1.33 19.68
N GLU A 146 3.95 -0.08 19.41
CA GLU A 146 3.01 1.04 19.27
C GLU A 146 2.07 0.86 18.07
N TRP A 147 2.60 0.30 16.98
CA TRP A 147 1.83 -0.05 15.81
C TRP A 147 2.51 -1.18 15.01
N SER A 148 1.76 -1.82 14.13
CA SER A 148 2.26 -2.76 13.12
C SER A 148 1.22 -2.87 12.01
N ILE A 149 1.45 -3.75 11.04
CA ILE A 149 0.48 -4.18 10.04
C ILE A 149 0.46 -5.71 10.11
N LEU A 150 -0.73 -6.31 10.07
CA LEU A 150 -0.86 -7.76 9.92
C LEU A 150 -1.27 -8.11 8.49
N VAL A 151 -0.43 -8.90 7.83
CA VAL A 151 -0.74 -9.55 6.56
C VAL A 151 -1.19 -10.97 6.87
N ARG A 152 -2.45 -11.28 6.57
CA ARG A 152 -2.99 -12.64 6.69
C ARG A 152 -3.07 -13.30 5.32
N VAL A 153 -2.40 -14.42 5.15
CA VAL A 153 -2.43 -15.24 3.92
C VAL A 153 -3.19 -16.52 4.20
N ARG A 154 -4.12 -16.90 3.35
CA ARG A 154 -4.91 -18.13 3.46
C ARG A 154 -4.93 -18.91 2.16
N GLY A 155 -5.07 -20.23 2.29
CA GLY A 155 -5.14 -21.13 1.14
C GLY A 155 -3.77 -21.45 0.53
N TYR A 156 -2.68 -21.09 1.21
CA TYR A 156 -1.32 -21.32 0.70
C TYR A 156 -0.95 -22.80 0.77
N ASN A 157 -0.32 -23.32 -0.27
CA ASN A 157 0.11 -24.73 -0.37
C ASN A 157 1.51 -25.00 0.22
N GLY A 158 2.26 -23.94 0.56
CA GLY A 158 3.60 -24.05 1.14
C GLY A 158 4.73 -24.22 0.13
N LEU A 159 4.44 -24.16 -1.17
CA LEU A 159 5.40 -24.29 -2.27
C LEU A 159 5.76 -22.93 -2.85
N ALA A 160 6.86 -22.88 -3.62
CA ALA A 160 7.33 -21.65 -4.25
C ALA A 160 6.33 -21.06 -5.25
N ASP A 161 5.50 -21.91 -5.88
CA ASP A 161 4.48 -21.47 -6.83
C ASP A 161 3.09 -21.93 -6.33
N ASP A 162 2.20 -20.96 -6.19
CA ASP A 162 0.80 -21.14 -5.82
C ASP A 162 -0.02 -20.12 -6.61
N ASP A 163 -0.90 -20.58 -7.50
CA ASP A 163 -1.62 -19.69 -8.41
C ASP A 163 -2.78 -18.95 -7.75
N GLN A 164 -3.15 -19.31 -6.52
CA GLN A 164 -4.19 -18.61 -5.80
C GLN A 164 -4.05 -18.73 -4.28
N VAL A 165 -3.91 -17.58 -3.63
CA VAL A 165 -4.07 -17.40 -2.19
C VAL A 165 -5.00 -16.22 -1.91
N SER A 166 -5.55 -16.16 -0.71
CA SER A 166 -6.23 -14.96 -0.22
C SER A 166 -5.31 -14.18 0.71
N VAL A 167 -5.16 -12.89 0.46
CA VAL A 167 -4.43 -11.96 1.32
C VAL A 167 -5.40 -10.97 1.94
N ALA A 168 -5.29 -10.73 3.23
CA ALA A 168 -5.99 -9.67 3.94
C ALA A 168 -5.00 -8.72 4.62
N TRP A 169 -5.32 -7.43 4.55
CA TRP A 169 -4.60 -6.38 5.26
C TRP A 169 -5.36 -6.01 6.52
N LEU A 170 -4.74 -6.19 7.67
CA LEU A 170 -5.34 -5.96 8.98
C LEU A 170 -4.57 -4.88 9.73
N VAL A 171 -5.32 -3.99 10.37
CA VAL A 171 -4.78 -2.95 11.24
C VAL A 171 -4.83 -3.44 12.68
N PRO A 172 -3.69 -3.79 13.30
CA PRO A 172 -3.68 -4.17 14.70
C PRO A 172 -3.91 -2.96 15.61
N LEU A 173 -4.33 -3.25 16.84
CA LEU A 173 -4.24 -2.33 17.97
C LEU A 173 -2.79 -2.32 18.50
N ASN A 174 -2.43 -1.27 19.23
CA ASN A 174 -1.16 -1.19 19.95
C ASN A 174 -0.98 -2.43 20.88
N PHE A 175 0.20 -3.04 20.85
CA PHE A 175 0.56 -4.23 21.63
C PHE A 175 0.75 -3.92 23.12
N MET A 176 0.86 -2.63 23.48
CA MET A 176 1.05 -2.03 24.81
C MET A 176 2.36 -2.42 25.52
N LYS A 177 3.23 -3.16 24.84
CA LYS A 177 4.57 -3.57 25.27
C LYS A 177 5.39 -3.97 24.04
N PRO A 178 6.73 -4.03 24.15
CA PRO A 178 7.56 -4.59 23.10
C PRO A 178 7.17 -6.04 22.73
N PRO A 179 6.92 -6.38 21.45
CA PRO A 179 6.69 -7.75 21.00
C PRO A 179 7.95 -8.62 21.11
N VAL A 180 7.78 -9.93 21.23
CA VAL A 180 8.91 -10.89 21.36
C VAL A 180 9.46 -11.28 19.98
N TRP A 181 8.62 -11.24 18.95
CA TRP A 181 8.91 -11.61 17.56
C TRP A 181 9.26 -13.10 17.38
N ASP A 182 8.66 -13.96 18.20
CA ASP A 182 8.91 -15.41 18.19
C ASP A 182 7.76 -16.23 17.58
N GLY A 183 6.74 -15.59 17.01
CA GLY A 183 5.54 -16.26 16.50
C GLY A 183 4.44 -16.47 17.53
N THR A 184 4.63 -16.05 18.78
CA THR A 184 3.62 -16.15 19.82
C THR A 184 2.87 -14.85 20.08
N ASP A 185 3.35 -13.73 19.52
CA ASP A 185 2.73 -12.42 19.65
C ASP A 185 1.33 -12.39 19.05
N ALA A 186 0.32 -12.17 19.89
CA ALA A 186 -1.09 -12.15 19.51
C ALA A 186 -1.65 -10.73 19.52
N TRP A 187 -1.90 -10.17 18.35
CA TRP A 187 -2.31 -8.79 18.17
C TRP A 187 -3.83 -8.67 18.16
N GLY A 188 -4.36 -7.77 18.98
CA GLY A 188 -5.77 -7.36 18.85
C GLY A 188 -5.97 -6.64 17.52
N ILE A 189 -7.13 -6.81 16.89
CA ILE A 189 -7.42 -6.18 15.59
C ILE A 189 -8.36 -5.00 15.80
N ASN A 190 -8.06 -3.89 15.14
CA ASN A 190 -8.95 -2.75 15.10
C ASN A 190 -10.19 -3.10 14.26
N GLY A 191 -11.36 -3.08 14.90
CA GLY A 191 -12.63 -3.41 14.26
C GLY A 191 -12.98 -2.53 13.06
N SER A 192 -12.37 -1.34 12.93
CA SER A 192 -12.58 -0.46 11.77
C SER A 192 -12.05 -1.02 10.45
N CYS A 193 -11.17 -2.03 10.46
CA CYS A 193 -10.69 -2.71 9.25
C CYS A 193 -11.49 -3.98 8.90
N LEU A 194 -12.60 -4.23 9.59
CA LEU A 194 -13.45 -5.42 9.44
C LEU A 194 -14.89 -5.00 9.15
N ASN A 195 -15.62 -5.85 8.42
CA ASN A 195 -17.08 -5.78 8.43
C ASN A 195 -17.63 -6.26 9.79
N HIS A 196 -18.87 -5.88 10.12
CA HIS A 196 -19.56 -6.37 11.30
C HIS A 196 -20.44 -7.58 10.98
N ASP A 197 -20.53 -8.53 11.90
CA ASP A 197 -21.39 -9.70 11.82
C ASP A 197 -22.88 -9.36 12.04
N GLY A 198 -23.76 -10.37 11.95
CA GLY A 198 -25.20 -10.19 12.19
C GLY A 198 -25.58 -9.74 13.61
N THR A 199 -24.62 -9.66 14.54
CA THR A 199 -24.79 -9.16 15.90
C THR A 199 -24.20 -7.76 16.10
N GLY A 200 -23.60 -7.17 15.06
CA GLY A 200 -22.96 -5.87 15.10
C GLY A 200 -21.56 -5.90 15.73
N LYS A 201 -20.88 -7.04 15.78
CA LYS A 201 -19.48 -7.15 16.25
C LYS A 201 -18.52 -7.27 15.07
N PRO A 202 -17.29 -6.74 15.16
CA PRO A 202 -16.31 -6.92 14.09
C PRO A 202 -16.05 -8.41 13.79
N ASP A 203 -16.08 -8.77 12.51
CA ASP A 203 -15.89 -10.13 12.02
C ASP A 203 -14.47 -10.32 11.46
N LEU A 204 -13.66 -11.11 12.18
CA LEU A 204 -12.29 -11.45 11.77
C LEU A 204 -12.25 -12.23 10.45
N GLU A 205 -13.35 -12.86 10.05
CA GLU A 205 -13.45 -13.61 8.80
C GLU A 205 -13.84 -12.74 7.61
N SER A 206 -14.18 -11.45 7.85
CA SER A 206 -14.62 -10.52 6.81
C SER A 206 -13.83 -9.18 6.84
N PRO A 207 -12.52 -9.18 6.55
CA PRO A 207 -11.74 -7.95 6.45
C PRO A 207 -12.21 -7.06 5.30
N LEU A 208 -12.11 -5.74 5.48
CA LEU A 208 -12.49 -4.77 4.45
C LEU A 208 -11.53 -4.77 3.26
N ILE A 209 -10.24 -4.96 3.51
CA ILE A 209 -9.19 -4.95 2.48
C ILE A 209 -8.69 -6.37 2.28
N THR A 210 -9.09 -6.97 1.16
CA THR A 210 -8.71 -8.33 0.78
C THR A 210 -8.39 -8.42 -0.71
N ASP A 211 -7.46 -9.31 -1.05
CA ASP A 211 -7.25 -9.82 -2.40
C ASP A 211 -7.47 -11.32 -2.40
N THR A 212 -8.47 -11.80 -3.13
CA THR A 212 -8.79 -13.23 -3.25
C THR A 212 -8.17 -13.89 -4.49
N LEU A 213 -7.41 -13.11 -5.26
CA LEU A 213 -6.73 -13.52 -6.49
C LEU A 213 -5.21 -13.33 -6.40
N ALA A 214 -4.70 -13.01 -5.20
CA ALA A 214 -3.28 -13.00 -4.89
C ALA A 214 -2.65 -14.37 -5.18
N TYR A 215 -1.34 -14.41 -5.33
CA TYR A 215 -0.62 -15.63 -5.70
C TYR A 215 0.80 -15.64 -5.11
N VAL A 216 1.47 -16.79 -5.20
CA VAL A 216 2.89 -16.95 -4.87
C VAL A 216 3.62 -17.41 -6.13
N THR A 217 4.69 -16.72 -6.50
CA THR A 217 5.53 -17.07 -7.67
C THR A 217 6.99 -17.01 -7.28
N GLY A 218 7.74 -18.09 -7.50
CA GLY A 218 9.15 -18.18 -7.10
C GLY A 218 9.40 -17.90 -5.61
N GLY A 219 8.44 -18.22 -4.74
CA GLY A 219 8.49 -17.96 -3.29
C GLY A 219 8.15 -16.52 -2.89
N ARG A 220 7.66 -15.69 -3.82
CA ARG A 220 7.22 -14.31 -3.55
C ARG A 220 5.71 -14.24 -3.58
N LEU A 221 5.10 -13.85 -2.47
CA LEU A 221 3.69 -13.49 -2.38
C LEU A 221 3.47 -12.19 -3.15
N VAL A 222 2.42 -12.15 -3.96
CA VAL A 222 2.00 -10.97 -4.73
C VAL A 222 0.52 -10.71 -4.52
N ALA A 223 0.15 -9.49 -4.14
CA ALA A 223 -1.25 -9.10 -3.88
C ALA A 223 -1.55 -7.64 -4.25
N SER A 224 -2.77 -7.38 -4.71
CA SER A 224 -3.33 -6.05 -4.98
C SER A 224 -4.40 -5.69 -3.94
N LEU A 225 -4.07 -4.73 -3.08
CA LEU A 225 -4.90 -4.30 -1.95
C LEU A 225 -5.76 -3.10 -2.35
N LYS A 226 -6.84 -3.40 -3.07
CA LYS A 226 -7.81 -2.38 -3.51
C LYS A 226 -8.62 -1.85 -2.32
N GLY A 227 -9.01 -0.58 -2.40
CA GLY A 227 -9.86 0.06 -1.38
C GLY A 227 -9.11 0.89 -0.33
N GLY A 228 -7.78 0.98 -0.40
CA GLY A 228 -6.97 1.82 0.47
C GLY A 228 -6.44 1.04 1.67
N ALA A 229 -5.20 0.55 1.57
CA ALA A 229 -4.52 -0.06 2.71
C ALA A 229 -4.17 1.02 3.73
N SER A 230 -4.75 0.94 4.93
CA SER A 230 -4.53 1.93 5.97
C SER A 230 -3.36 1.54 6.87
N LEU A 231 -2.55 2.54 7.22
CA LEU A 231 -1.44 2.47 8.15
C LEU A 231 -1.66 3.53 9.23
N THR A 232 -1.90 3.12 10.47
CA THR A 232 -2.03 4.05 11.60
C THR A 232 -0.72 4.10 12.37
N LEU A 233 -0.10 5.26 12.39
CA LEU A 233 1.18 5.50 13.06
C LEU A 233 0.97 5.83 14.55
N SER A 234 2.04 5.72 15.34
CA SER A 234 2.09 6.12 16.76
C SER A 234 1.65 7.58 17.00
N THR A 235 1.88 8.45 16.02
CA THR A 235 1.47 9.87 16.05
C THR A 235 -0.05 10.07 15.97
N GLY A 236 -0.82 9.01 15.73
CA GLY A 236 -2.26 9.06 15.46
C GLY A 236 -2.59 9.36 14.00
N MET A 237 -1.60 9.71 13.16
CA MET A 237 -1.80 9.89 11.73
C MET A 237 -2.13 8.56 11.08
N SER A 238 -3.21 8.54 10.29
CA SER A 238 -3.53 7.42 9.41
C SER A 238 -3.15 7.75 7.97
N ILE A 239 -2.35 6.90 7.36
CA ILE A 239 -1.96 6.94 5.96
C ILE A 239 -2.88 5.97 5.22
N ILE A 240 -3.52 6.44 4.15
CA ILE A 240 -4.31 5.57 3.26
C ILE A 240 -3.53 5.41 1.96
N ILE A 241 -3.08 4.19 1.70
CA ILE A 241 -2.31 3.84 0.51
C ILE A 241 -3.30 3.30 -0.52
N ASN A 242 -3.61 4.13 -1.52
CA ASN A 242 -4.49 3.79 -2.62
C ASN A 242 -3.75 2.90 -3.63
N ASP A 243 -4.48 2.01 -4.30
CA ASP A 243 -3.96 1.07 -5.29
C ASP A 243 -2.69 0.34 -4.82
N ALA A 244 -2.69 -0.03 -3.54
CA ALA A 244 -1.55 -0.63 -2.90
C ALA A 244 -1.24 -2.00 -3.52
N PHE A 245 0.05 -2.25 -3.76
CA PHE A 245 0.54 -3.49 -4.31
C PHE A 245 1.65 -4.04 -3.43
N LEU A 246 1.53 -5.31 -3.06
CA LEU A 246 2.38 -6.01 -2.11
C LEU A 246 3.17 -7.09 -2.82
N VAL A 247 4.49 -7.09 -2.67
CA VAL A 247 5.37 -8.20 -3.05
C VAL A 247 6.23 -8.59 -1.86
N ALA A 248 6.16 -9.84 -1.43
CA ALA A 248 6.86 -10.28 -0.23
C ALA A 248 7.53 -11.65 -0.41
N GLY A 249 8.85 -11.71 -0.26
CA GLY A 249 9.59 -12.98 -0.24
C GLY A 249 9.27 -13.80 1.02
N LEU A 250 8.61 -14.94 0.84
CA LEU A 250 8.25 -15.86 1.93
C LEU A 250 9.42 -16.78 2.24
N VAL A 251 9.87 -16.77 3.49
CA VAL A 251 10.95 -17.63 3.98
C VAL A 251 10.43 -18.53 5.09
N GLN A 252 10.64 -19.83 4.92
CA GLN A 252 10.29 -20.84 5.91
C GLN A 252 11.51 -21.21 6.77
N ASP A 253 11.36 -21.13 8.09
CA ASP A 253 12.31 -21.65 9.08
C ASP A 253 11.59 -22.65 10.00
N GLY A 254 11.87 -23.94 9.79
CA GLY A 254 11.12 -25.03 10.42
C GLY A 254 9.62 -24.95 10.08
N SER A 255 8.79 -24.73 11.09
CA SER A 255 7.32 -24.58 10.92
C SER A 255 6.85 -23.13 10.82
N LYS A 256 7.76 -22.16 10.90
CA LYS A 256 7.43 -20.73 10.90
C LYS A 256 7.70 -20.12 9.53
N TRP A 257 6.85 -19.17 9.14
CA TRP A 257 7.02 -18.36 7.95
C TRP A 257 7.29 -16.92 8.34
N SER A 258 8.11 -16.25 7.54
CA SER A 258 8.48 -14.84 7.71
C SER A 258 8.63 -14.16 6.35
N VAL A 259 8.70 -12.83 6.35
CA VAL A 259 9.07 -12.02 5.19
C VAL A 259 10.42 -11.37 5.44
N GLN A 260 11.37 -11.58 4.54
CA GLN A 260 12.69 -10.92 4.59
C GLN A 260 12.83 -9.79 3.56
N GLU A 261 12.07 -9.85 2.48
CA GLU A 261 12.10 -8.88 1.39
C GLU A 261 10.67 -8.50 0.99
N GLY A 262 10.03 -7.72 1.85
CA GLY A 262 8.74 -7.10 1.57
C GLY A 262 8.93 -5.80 0.79
N LEU A 263 8.05 -5.54 -0.16
CA LEU A 263 7.90 -4.28 -0.86
C LEU A 263 6.41 -3.96 -0.90
N LEU A 264 6.05 -2.81 -0.35
CA LEU A 264 4.74 -2.22 -0.54
C LEU A 264 4.90 -0.98 -1.41
N VAL A 265 4.09 -0.88 -2.44
CA VAL A 265 3.97 0.31 -3.28
C VAL A 265 2.53 0.79 -3.33
N GLY A 266 2.31 2.03 -3.71
CA GLY A 266 0.98 2.56 -3.97
C GLY A 266 0.99 4.08 -4.06
N VAL A 267 -0.17 4.68 -3.89
CA VAL A 267 -0.38 6.11 -4.13
C VAL A 267 -1.00 6.78 -2.90
N TRP A 268 -0.41 7.88 -2.47
CA TRP A 268 -0.94 8.69 -1.38
C TRP A 268 -1.62 9.95 -1.93
N LYS A 269 -2.95 9.97 -1.90
CA LYS A 269 -3.74 11.15 -2.28
C LYS A 269 -3.38 12.33 -1.40
N THR A 270 -3.07 13.48 -1.99
CA THR A 270 -2.68 14.64 -1.18
C THR A 270 -3.82 15.15 -0.30
N THR A 271 -5.07 15.03 -0.76
CA THR A 271 -6.24 15.38 0.06
C THR A 271 -6.32 14.54 1.32
N ASP A 272 -6.10 13.24 1.22
CA ASP A 272 -6.14 12.32 2.35
C ASP A 272 -4.96 12.58 3.29
N LEU A 273 -3.76 12.78 2.74
CA LEU A 273 -2.57 13.13 3.51
C LEU A 273 -2.79 14.41 4.32
N LEU A 274 -3.19 15.49 3.65
CA LEU A 274 -3.37 16.79 4.27
C LEU A 274 -4.48 16.78 5.32
N ALA A 275 -5.60 16.09 5.04
CA ALA A 275 -6.68 15.92 5.99
C ALA A 275 -6.23 15.14 7.24
N ASN A 276 -5.37 14.14 7.10
CA ASN A 276 -4.90 13.32 8.22
C ASN A 276 -3.81 13.99 9.08
N LEU A 277 -3.14 15.03 8.58
CA LEU A 277 -2.15 15.78 9.36
C LEU A 277 -2.74 16.37 10.65
N ARG A 278 -4.05 16.65 10.68
CA ARG A 278 -4.73 17.18 11.87
C ARG A 278 -4.59 16.31 13.12
N TYR A 279 -4.42 15.00 12.95
CA TYR A 279 -4.22 14.05 14.04
C TYR A 279 -2.79 14.04 14.58
N THR A 280 -1.84 14.60 13.84
CA THR A 280 -0.46 14.78 14.31
C THR A 280 -0.39 15.95 15.28
N THR A 281 0.39 15.80 16.36
CA THR A 281 0.63 16.89 17.31
C THR A 281 2.07 17.40 17.22
N VAL A 282 2.23 18.72 17.25
CA VAL A 282 3.54 19.38 17.32
C VAL A 282 3.53 20.32 18.51
N GLY A 283 4.46 20.12 19.46
CA GLY A 283 4.45 20.85 20.73
C GLY A 283 3.19 20.61 21.57
N GLY A 284 2.56 19.43 21.43
CA GLY A 284 1.33 19.06 22.12
C GLY A 284 0.06 19.70 21.56
N GLN A 285 0.13 20.37 20.42
CA GLN A 285 -1.03 20.95 19.73
C GLN A 285 -1.29 20.24 18.40
N PRO A 286 -2.56 19.99 18.02
CA PRO A 286 -2.88 19.38 16.75
C PRO A 286 -2.47 20.28 15.58
N LEU A 287 -2.05 19.67 14.48
CA LEU A 287 -1.60 20.35 13.28
C LEU A 287 -2.81 20.73 12.39
N CYS A 288 -3.63 21.65 12.87
CA CYS A 288 -4.79 22.15 12.13
C CYS A 288 -4.37 23.07 10.97
N ALA A 289 -5.26 23.25 9.99
CA ALA A 289 -5.04 24.07 8.81
C ALA A 289 -4.60 25.52 9.09
N THR A 290 -4.98 26.08 10.24
CA THR A 290 -4.63 27.44 10.67
C THR A 290 -3.20 27.56 11.22
N ASN A 291 -2.50 26.43 11.42
CA ASN A 291 -1.14 26.40 11.95
C ASN A 291 -0.12 26.78 10.86
N GLY A 292 0.83 27.66 11.17
CA GLY A 292 1.88 28.05 10.22
C GLY A 292 2.77 26.88 9.75
N ILE A 293 2.97 25.87 10.60
CA ILE A 293 3.70 24.63 10.25
C ILE A 293 2.88 23.81 9.24
N TYR A 294 1.56 23.76 9.40
CA TYR A 294 0.69 23.05 8.46
C TYR A 294 0.85 23.61 7.05
N LYS A 295 0.87 24.95 6.90
CA LYS A 295 1.07 25.58 5.58
C LYS A 295 2.38 25.15 4.92
N ASN A 296 3.49 25.10 5.67
CA ASN A 296 4.78 24.67 5.12
C ASN A 296 4.75 23.19 4.68
N ILE A 297 4.08 22.32 5.45
CA ILE A 297 3.93 20.91 5.08
C ILE A 297 3.03 20.79 3.86
N LYS A 298 1.92 21.53 3.81
CA LYS A 298 1.04 21.60 2.64
C LYS A 298 1.80 22.00 1.39
N ASP A 299 2.58 23.07 1.43
CA ASP A 299 3.39 23.51 0.30
C ASP A 299 4.37 22.42 -0.16
N SER A 300 5.02 21.72 0.77
CA SER A 300 5.93 20.60 0.49
C SER A 300 5.22 19.39 -0.15
N VAL A 301 4.07 18.98 0.41
CA VAL A 301 3.22 17.89 -0.12
C VAL A 301 2.76 18.25 -1.53
N CYS A 302 2.23 19.45 -1.71
CA CYS A 302 1.69 19.90 -2.97
C CYS A 302 2.78 20.03 -4.06
N GLN A 303 4.01 20.40 -3.72
CA GLN A 303 5.12 20.43 -4.68
C GLN A 303 5.59 19.04 -5.13
N LYS A 304 5.34 18.01 -4.31
CA LYS A 304 5.84 16.64 -4.54
C LYS A 304 4.84 15.72 -5.23
N ARG A 305 3.70 16.25 -5.69
CA ARG A 305 2.75 15.48 -6.51
C ARG A 305 3.43 15.10 -7.82
N ASP A 306 3.36 13.83 -8.15
CA ASP A 306 4.02 13.22 -9.32
C ASP A 306 3.13 12.24 -10.07
N ILE A 307 2.01 11.82 -9.47
CA ILE A 307 1.13 10.80 -10.05
C ILE A 307 -0.36 11.17 -9.89
N LEU A 308 -1.20 10.52 -10.68
CA LEU A 308 -2.67 10.55 -10.54
C LEU A 308 -3.14 9.37 -9.69
N ALA A 309 -3.90 9.63 -8.63
CA ALA A 309 -4.47 8.59 -7.78
C ALA A 309 -5.62 7.81 -8.39
N SER A 310 -6.17 8.25 -9.53
CA SER A 310 -7.32 7.58 -10.15
C SER A 310 -7.22 7.51 -11.67
N GLY A 311 -6.01 7.25 -12.19
CA GLY A 311 -5.74 7.27 -13.63
C GLY A 311 -6.10 8.62 -14.29
N GLY A 312 -5.80 8.75 -15.57
CA GLY A 312 -6.16 9.96 -16.30
C GLY A 312 -5.28 10.23 -17.50
N ALA A 313 -5.22 11.49 -17.90
CA ALA A 313 -4.45 11.94 -19.05
C ALA A 313 -3.23 12.76 -18.58
N PRO A 314 -2.14 12.78 -19.37
CA PRO A 314 -0.96 13.64 -19.13
C PRO A 314 -1.24 15.13 -18.93
N THR A 315 -2.44 15.60 -19.33
CA THR A 315 -2.87 16.99 -19.18
C THR A 315 -3.59 17.27 -17.86
N ALA A 316 -3.95 16.26 -17.08
CA ALA A 316 -4.58 16.45 -15.77
C ALA A 316 -3.52 16.80 -14.72
N PRO A 317 -3.77 17.73 -13.79
CA PRO A 317 -2.85 17.99 -12.68
C PRO A 317 -2.62 16.72 -11.85
N CYS A 318 -1.37 16.44 -11.51
CA CYS A 318 -1.06 15.37 -10.55
C CYS A 318 -1.76 15.69 -9.22
N ASP A 319 -2.39 14.69 -8.59
CA ASP A 319 -3.21 14.86 -7.37
C ASP A 319 -2.73 13.97 -6.21
N ALA A 320 -1.61 13.27 -6.41
CA ALA A 320 -1.08 12.33 -5.45
C ALA A 320 0.43 12.18 -5.51
N ILE A 321 0.96 11.49 -4.51
CA ILE A 321 2.38 11.21 -4.36
C ILE A 321 2.57 9.69 -4.43
N SER A 322 3.46 9.25 -5.31
CA SER A 322 3.86 7.84 -5.38
C SER A 322 4.64 7.42 -4.14
N LEU A 323 4.42 6.18 -3.70
CA LEU A 323 5.01 5.65 -2.47
C LEU A 323 5.55 4.24 -2.70
N ALA A 324 6.75 4.00 -2.19
CA ALA A 324 7.30 2.67 -1.96
C ALA A 324 8.05 2.61 -0.62
N PHE A 325 7.93 1.47 0.06
CA PHE A 325 8.83 1.11 1.16
C PHE A 325 9.08 -0.39 1.18
N THR A 326 10.27 -0.78 1.63
CA THR A 326 10.57 -2.18 1.92
C THR A 326 10.22 -2.51 3.36
N PHE A 327 9.97 -3.79 3.65
CA PHE A 327 9.65 -4.21 5.01
C PHE A 327 10.09 -5.65 5.30
N THR A 328 10.21 -5.98 6.57
CA THR A 328 10.29 -7.36 7.05
C THR A 328 9.06 -7.70 7.89
N ALA A 329 8.71 -8.98 7.97
CA ALA A 329 7.60 -9.43 8.80
C ALA A 329 7.92 -10.74 9.51
N ALA A 330 7.45 -10.86 10.75
CA ALA A 330 7.61 -12.04 11.59
C ALA A 330 6.29 -12.78 11.72
N PRO A 331 6.29 -14.10 12.00
CA PRO A 331 5.07 -14.81 12.32
C PRO A 331 4.41 -14.18 13.55
N ALA A 332 3.07 -14.15 13.54
CA ALA A 332 2.26 -13.60 14.61
C ALA A 332 0.94 -14.39 14.73
N LYS A 333 0.08 -13.96 15.66
CA LYS A 333 -1.27 -14.46 15.85
C LYS A 333 -2.27 -13.32 15.85
N ILE A 334 -3.49 -13.63 15.46
CA ILE A 334 -4.63 -12.74 15.61
C ILE A 334 -5.28 -13.03 16.96
N ALA A 335 -5.50 -11.98 17.76
CA ALA A 335 -6.28 -12.03 18.99
C ALA A 335 -7.72 -11.56 18.71
N LEU A 336 -8.39 -10.98 19.70
CA LEU A 336 -9.76 -10.47 19.54
C LEU A 336 -9.79 -9.20 18.67
N ALA A 337 -10.85 -9.04 17.88
CA ALA A 337 -11.18 -7.75 17.29
C ALA A 337 -11.94 -6.90 18.31
N LEU A 338 -11.58 -5.62 18.40
CA LEU A 338 -12.27 -4.65 19.26
C LEU A 338 -12.69 -3.46 18.42
N ASP A 339 -13.91 -2.97 18.62
CA ASP A 339 -14.29 -1.67 18.09
C ASP A 339 -13.38 -0.61 18.71
N ASN A 340 -12.64 0.09 17.86
CA ASN A 340 -11.87 1.25 18.24
C ASN A 340 -12.51 2.45 17.53
N PRO A 341 -13.46 3.16 18.18
CA PRO A 341 -14.12 4.27 17.54
C PRO A 341 -13.07 5.30 17.13
N ALA A 342 -13.23 5.86 15.93
CA ALA A 342 -12.36 6.93 15.47
C ALA A 342 -12.30 8.02 16.54
N GLY A 343 -11.08 8.49 16.86
CA GLY A 343 -10.91 9.61 17.77
C GLY A 343 -11.71 10.82 17.29
N ALA A 344 -12.20 11.63 18.22
CA ALA A 344 -12.83 12.90 17.88
C ALA A 344 -11.86 13.74 17.03
N ASP A 345 -12.38 14.49 16.05
CA ASP A 345 -11.56 15.42 15.28
C ASP A 345 -10.88 16.40 16.26
N PRO A 346 -9.54 16.43 16.31
CA PRO A 346 -8.82 17.29 17.24
C PRO A 346 -8.86 18.77 16.83
N CYS A 347 -9.28 19.07 15.60
CA CYS A 347 -9.38 20.43 15.09
C CYS A 347 -10.83 20.96 15.17
N PRO A 348 -11.01 22.28 15.41
CA PRO A 348 -12.33 22.90 15.39
C PRO A 348 -13.06 22.68 14.05
N SER A 349 -14.38 22.59 14.09
CA SER A 349 -15.26 22.25 12.96
C SER A 349 -15.23 23.19 11.75
N ASP A 350 -14.54 24.32 11.84
CA ASP A 350 -14.43 25.33 10.77
C ASP A 350 -13.21 25.12 9.85
N THR A 351 -12.67 23.90 9.77
CA THR A 351 -11.61 23.62 8.79
C THR A 351 -12.24 23.36 7.42
N ASP A 352 -12.26 24.42 6.61
CA ASP A 352 -12.61 24.42 5.19
C ASP A 352 -11.98 23.23 4.45
N ALA A 353 -12.79 22.45 3.70
CA ALA A 353 -12.28 21.32 2.91
C ALA A 353 -11.19 21.78 1.91
N ALA A 354 -11.30 23.01 1.39
CA ALA A 354 -10.29 23.61 0.52
C ALA A 354 -8.93 23.79 1.22
N ALA A 355 -8.89 23.82 2.56
CA ALA A 355 -7.63 23.87 3.29
C ALA A 355 -6.78 22.61 3.09
N TYR A 356 -7.39 21.49 2.69
CA TYR A 356 -6.75 20.21 2.46
C TYR A 356 -6.53 19.90 0.97
N GLU A 357 -6.93 20.80 0.08
CA GLU A 357 -6.65 20.71 -1.37
C GLU A 357 -5.38 21.49 -1.72
N CYS A 358 -4.70 21.11 -2.78
CA CYS A 358 -3.46 21.79 -3.18
C CYS A 358 -3.65 23.03 -4.06
N ASP A 359 -4.85 23.25 -4.57
CA ASP A 359 -5.17 24.28 -5.57
C ASP A 359 -6.20 25.29 -5.06
#